data_AF-A0AAD7HC21-F1
#
_entry.id   AF-A0AAD7HC21-F1
#
_cell.length_a   1.000
_cell.length_b   1.000
_cell.length_c   1.000
_cell.angle_alpha   90.00
_cell.angle_beta   90.00
_cell.angle_gamma   90.00
#
_symmetry.space_group_name_H-M   'P 1'
#
loop_
_entity.id
_entity.type
_entity.pdbx_description
1 polymer ?
#
loop_
_entity_poly.entity_id
_entity_poly.type
_entity_poly.pdbx_seq_one_letter_code
_entity_poly.pdbx_strand_id
1 'polypeptide(L)'
;CQDVLAELVHTKDGSRVDRKQILKVLKPHVECMCINDDAQLVLFTALDVIDDTKLVIKTLIPEMTSPAQTLVQTAQGRRALLYLLVPRTRRHFMPAQITLLAETDNIRAKTSKKTSEVREAEAHAGASEVLIKWVKDKGALLLRETAASLVVMEIMIFAEGDKTGVIETLLRAASAAYPCAEEDTSHPINLPHAARLYKTLLQGGHFNHSSGAIEQSPAWDGAALAVKFVEEVSKQVVVAMCTKGERNSAFVVAELCEVLMGKEGEEAKEARKTLKGWFGKEVVKEIEGRETKSKVLLLRYRRNKLFSSTCGFGHASKTRMASQPNSEQHSSSSLHTLPTIPSPLAALAELITTGVQTIEAAYAKQGIPYPSLDAPFQPTPLDFDPALFQTAHLIVAAASQLIATVCSSMETIQAYTASMHVPRRSALSSTRTSPTSSKMPDPRLVALLRLV
;
A
#
# COMPACT_ATOMS: atom_id res chain seq x y z
N CYS A 1 6.70 -14.31 -30.49
CA CYS A 1 7.85 -13.99 -29.61
C CYS A 1 8.99 -15.01 -29.68
N GLN A 2 8.71 -16.32 -29.65
CA GLN A 2 9.79 -17.32 -29.58
C GLN A 2 10.65 -17.34 -30.86
N ASP A 3 10.08 -17.36 -32.06
CA ASP A 3 10.88 -17.63 -33.26
C ASP A 3 11.85 -16.50 -33.63
N VAL A 4 11.40 -15.25 -33.58
CA VAL A 4 12.22 -14.07 -33.93
C VAL A 4 13.28 -13.77 -32.88
N LEU A 5 12.96 -13.98 -31.60
CA LEU A 5 13.94 -13.76 -30.53
C LEU A 5 14.93 -14.93 -30.46
N ALA A 6 14.48 -16.17 -30.66
CA ALA A 6 15.31 -17.38 -30.70
C ALA A 6 16.33 -17.33 -31.85
N GLU A 7 15.93 -17.00 -33.08
CA GLU A 7 16.87 -16.82 -34.20
C GLU A 7 17.98 -15.81 -33.89
N LEU A 8 17.65 -14.74 -33.14
CA LEU A 8 18.63 -13.74 -32.72
C LEU A 8 19.68 -14.28 -31.73
N VAL A 9 19.40 -15.36 -30.97
CA VAL A 9 20.27 -15.84 -29.88
C VAL A 9 21.25 -16.94 -30.30
N HIS A 10 21.04 -17.59 -31.45
CA HIS A 10 21.79 -18.81 -31.83
C HIS A 10 22.99 -18.55 -32.76
N THR A 11 23.15 -17.33 -33.25
CA THR A 11 24.25 -16.97 -34.16
C THR A 11 25.39 -16.30 -33.40
N LYS A 12 26.62 -16.43 -33.90
CA LYS A 12 27.81 -15.73 -33.38
C LYS A 12 27.64 -14.19 -33.40
N ASP A 13 26.73 -13.67 -34.24
CA ASP A 13 26.31 -12.28 -34.31
C ASP A 13 25.16 -11.92 -33.34
N GLY A 14 24.54 -12.90 -32.69
CA GLY A 14 23.55 -12.72 -31.62
C GLY A 14 24.10 -11.96 -30.40
N SER A 15 25.41 -12.07 -30.16
CA SER A 15 26.08 -11.27 -29.12
C SER A 15 26.26 -9.78 -29.51
N ARG A 16 25.92 -9.41 -30.75
CA ARG A 16 25.92 -8.04 -31.29
C ARG A 16 24.49 -7.55 -31.55
N VAL A 17 23.49 -8.19 -30.94
CA VAL A 17 22.10 -7.76 -31.06
C VAL A 17 21.98 -6.33 -30.57
N ASP A 18 21.57 -5.46 -31.48
CA ASP A 18 21.34 -4.06 -31.22
C ASP A 18 20.18 -3.93 -30.22
N ARG A 19 20.44 -3.36 -29.04
CA ARG A 19 19.41 -3.05 -28.01
C ARG A 19 18.22 -2.28 -28.61
N LYS A 20 18.47 -1.47 -29.65
CA LYS A 20 17.41 -0.80 -30.41
C LYS A 20 16.50 -1.76 -31.16
N GLN A 21 17.05 -2.82 -31.74
CA GLN A 21 16.25 -3.85 -32.41
C GLN A 21 15.41 -4.64 -31.41
N ILE A 22 15.97 -4.96 -30.23
CA ILE A 22 15.21 -5.57 -29.13
C ILE A 22 14.01 -4.70 -28.75
N LEU A 23 14.22 -3.39 -28.50
CA LEU A 23 13.14 -2.48 -28.14
C LEU A 23 12.02 -2.42 -29.20
N LYS A 24 12.37 -2.47 -30.49
CA LYS A 24 11.37 -2.51 -31.58
C LYS A 24 10.52 -3.78 -31.54
N VAL A 25 11.14 -4.92 -31.23
CA VAL A 25 10.44 -6.21 -31.12
C VAL A 25 9.55 -6.25 -29.88
N LEU A 26 9.99 -5.65 -28.77
CA LEU A 26 9.22 -5.59 -27.52
C LEU A 26 8.03 -4.63 -27.60
N LYS A 27 8.17 -3.51 -28.34
CA LYS A 27 7.18 -2.42 -28.41
C LYS A 27 5.71 -2.86 -28.46
N PRO A 28 5.25 -3.71 -29.41
CA PRO A 28 3.84 -4.12 -29.51
C PRO A 28 3.35 -4.99 -28.34
N HIS A 29 4.24 -5.41 -27.45
CA HIS A 29 3.96 -6.31 -26.34
C HIS A 29 4.15 -5.64 -24.97
N VAL A 30 4.58 -4.38 -24.91
CA VAL A 30 4.92 -3.72 -23.64
C VAL A 30 3.75 -3.74 -22.66
N GLU A 31 2.52 -3.42 -23.10
CA GLU A 31 1.35 -3.42 -22.21
C GLU A 31 1.10 -4.80 -21.58
N CYS A 32 1.17 -5.88 -22.36
CA CYS A 32 0.97 -7.23 -21.83
C CYS A 32 2.16 -7.71 -20.98
N MET A 33 3.36 -7.21 -21.26
CA MET A 33 4.55 -7.45 -20.44
C MET A 33 4.45 -6.74 -19.08
N CYS A 34 3.87 -5.53 -19.00
CA CYS A 34 3.67 -4.80 -17.75
C CYS A 34 2.81 -5.55 -16.73
N ILE A 35 1.91 -6.44 -17.18
CA ILE A 35 1.03 -7.23 -16.31
C ILE A 35 1.51 -8.66 -16.09
N ASN A 36 2.71 -9.00 -16.57
CA ASN A 36 3.33 -10.31 -16.39
C ASN A 36 4.56 -10.19 -15.48
N ASP A 37 4.62 -11.05 -14.45
CA ASP A 37 5.61 -10.89 -13.39
C ASP A 37 7.06 -11.06 -13.84
N ASP A 38 7.30 -11.96 -14.79
CA ASP A 38 8.62 -12.23 -15.34
C ASP A 38 8.95 -11.29 -16.50
N ALA A 39 7.97 -10.98 -17.35
CA ALA A 39 8.18 -10.13 -18.51
C ALA A 39 8.42 -8.66 -18.12
N GLN A 40 7.80 -8.15 -17.06
CA GLN A 40 8.08 -6.79 -16.56
C GLN A 40 9.56 -6.62 -16.16
N LEU A 41 10.24 -7.69 -15.73
CA LEU A 41 11.66 -7.63 -15.37
C LEU A 41 12.56 -7.38 -16.59
N VAL A 42 12.15 -7.83 -17.76
CA VAL A 42 12.80 -7.51 -19.04
C VAL A 42 12.67 -6.02 -19.33
N LEU A 43 11.48 -5.44 -19.09
CA LEU A 43 11.26 -3.99 -19.25
C LEU A 43 12.08 -3.17 -18.25
N PHE A 44 12.14 -3.61 -16.99
CA PHE A 44 12.95 -2.97 -15.94
C PHE A 44 14.44 -3.03 -16.25
N THR A 45 14.91 -4.15 -16.76
CA THR A 45 16.31 -4.28 -17.20
C THR A 45 16.59 -3.38 -18.38
N ALA A 46 15.69 -3.28 -19.36
CA ALA A 46 15.83 -2.36 -20.48
C ALA A 46 15.94 -0.88 -20.01
N LEU A 47 15.15 -0.49 -19.00
CA LEU A 47 15.25 0.83 -18.36
C LEU A 47 16.62 1.02 -17.66
N ASP A 48 17.13 -0.03 -17.01
CA ASP A 48 18.38 0.03 -16.24
C ASP A 48 19.66 0.03 -17.08
N VAL A 49 19.67 -0.58 -18.27
CA VAL A 49 20.91 -0.88 -19.04
C VAL A 49 21.05 -0.14 -20.37
N ILE A 50 19.99 0.48 -20.89
CA ILE A 50 20.04 1.14 -22.21
C ILE A 50 20.49 2.61 -22.06
N ASP A 51 21.67 2.93 -22.58
CA ASP A 51 22.22 4.30 -22.54
C ASP A 51 21.47 5.32 -23.40
N ASP A 52 20.89 4.87 -24.53
CA ASP A 52 20.04 5.70 -25.40
C ASP A 52 18.65 5.85 -24.79
N THR A 53 18.59 6.61 -23.71
CA THR A 53 17.36 6.92 -22.99
C THR A 53 16.36 7.70 -23.84
N LYS A 54 16.81 8.47 -24.83
CA LYS A 54 15.91 9.11 -25.81
C LYS A 54 15.13 8.07 -26.60
N LEU A 55 15.76 6.97 -26.98
CA LEU A 55 15.08 5.85 -27.61
C LEU A 55 14.09 5.19 -26.62
N VAL A 56 14.51 4.93 -25.39
CA VAL A 56 13.64 4.36 -24.33
C VAL A 56 12.41 5.23 -24.10
N ILE A 57 12.58 6.54 -23.93
CA ILE A 57 11.51 7.52 -23.73
C ILE A 57 10.54 7.57 -24.91
N LYS A 58 11.02 7.35 -26.14
CA LYS A 58 10.16 7.36 -27.34
C LYS A 58 9.48 6.02 -27.63
N THR A 59 10.00 4.91 -27.13
CA THR A 59 9.57 3.57 -27.54
C THR A 59 8.93 2.76 -26.43
N LEU A 60 9.44 2.86 -25.20
CA LEU A 60 8.99 2.05 -24.07
C LEU A 60 8.05 2.84 -23.16
N ILE A 61 8.43 4.04 -22.73
CA ILE A 61 7.65 4.85 -21.78
C ILE A 61 6.21 5.13 -22.25
N PRO A 62 5.94 5.48 -23.53
CA PRO A 62 4.56 5.75 -23.98
C PRO A 62 3.68 4.51 -23.91
N GLU A 63 4.24 3.34 -24.19
CA GLU A 63 3.53 2.06 -24.14
C GLU A 63 3.26 1.59 -22.69
N MET A 64 4.04 2.09 -21.71
CA MET A 64 3.79 1.87 -20.29
C MET A 64 2.82 2.89 -19.69
N THR A 65 2.87 4.15 -20.14
CA THR A 65 2.11 5.26 -19.53
C THR A 65 0.74 5.49 -20.17
N SER A 66 0.58 5.27 -21.49
CA SER A 66 -0.71 5.42 -22.16
C SER A 66 -1.81 4.49 -21.60
N PRO A 67 -1.54 3.21 -21.28
CA PRO A 67 -2.52 2.33 -20.65
C PRO A 67 -2.54 2.42 -19.11
N ALA A 68 -2.08 3.53 -18.50
CA ALA A 68 -1.98 3.65 -17.03
C ALA A 68 -3.29 3.32 -16.29
N GLN A 69 -4.44 3.71 -16.86
CA GLN A 69 -5.76 3.38 -16.30
C GLN A 69 -6.04 1.88 -16.25
N THR A 70 -5.55 1.11 -17.22
CA THR A 70 -5.65 -0.35 -17.25
C THR A 70 -4.62 -0.97 -16.30
N LEU A 71 -3.37 -0.50 -16.35
CA LEU A 71 -2.27 -1.07 -15.58
C LEU A 71 -2.47 -0.91 -14.06
N VAL A 72 -3.01 0.23 -13.60
CA VAL A 72 -3.21 0.51 -12.17
C VAL A 72 -4.09 -0.53 -11.46
N GLN A 73 -4.95 -1.23 -12.22
CA GLN A 73 -5.86 -2.25 -11.70
C GLN A 73 -5.14 -3.51 -11.21
N THR A 74 -3.89 -3.76 -11.65
CA THR A 74 -3.12 -4.94 -11.28
C THR A 74 -1.88 -4.59 -10.44
N ALA A 75 -1.42 -5.48 -9.57
CA ALA A 75 -0.21 -5.24 -8.78
C ALA A 75 1.04 -5.09 -9.68
N GLN A 76 1.10 -5.89 -10.75
CA GLN A 76 2.14 -5.88 -11.77
C GLN A 76 2.15 -4.55 -12.53
N GLY A 77 1.00 -4.12 -13.05
CA GLY A 77 0.90 -2.86 -13.77
C GLY A 77 1.22 -1.65 -12.89
N ARG A 78 0.83 -1.65 -11.61
CA ARG A 78 1.29 -0.62 -10.66
C ARG A 78 2.80 -0.62 -10.47
N ARG A 79 3.43 -1.79 -10.30
CA ARG A 79 4.90 -1.89 -10.25
C ARG A 79 5.54 -1.35 -11.52
N ALA A 80 4.97 -1.64 -12.69
CA ALA A 80 5.47 -1.16 -13.96
C ALA A 80 5.46 0.38 -14.05
N LEU A 81 4.36 1.02 -13.63
CA LEU A 81 4.27 2.48 -13.55
C LEU A 81 5.25 3.06 -12.50
N LEU A 82 5.34 2.43 -11.33
CA LEU A 82 6.21 2.87 -10.23
C LEU A 82 7.69 2.71 -10.55
N TYR A 83 8.09 1.76 -11.40
CA TYR A 83 9.49 1.57 -11.79
C TYR A 83 10.03 2.78 -12.57
N LEU A 84 9.17 3.50 -13.28
CA LEU A 84 9.53 4.75 -13.96
C LEU A 84 9.83 5.90 -12.99
N LEU A 85 9.32 5.82 -11.76
CA LEU A 85 9.44 6.89 -10.75
C LEU A 85 10.46 6.58 -9.66
N VAL A 86 10.39 5.37 -9.12
CA VAL A 86 11.10 4.93 -7.92
C VAL A 86 11.64 3.51 -8.12
N PRO A 87 12.56 3.31 -9.08
CA PRO A 87 13.06 1.99 -9.44
C PRO A 87 13.73 1.30 -8.24
N ARG A 88 13.57 -0.03 -8.17
CA ARG A 88 14.24 -0.92 -7.18
C ARG A 88 14.05 -0.53 -5.70
N THR A 89 13.04 0.28 -5.36
CA THR A 89 12.75 0.61 -3.96
C THR A 89 12.07 -0.55 -3.23
N ARG A 90 12.48 -0.82 -1.98
CA ARG A 90 11.88 -1.88 -1.14
C ARG A 90 10.43 -1.59 -0.74
N ARG A 91 9.92 -0.40 -1.01
CA ARG A 91 8.52 -0.05 -0.76
C ARG A 91 7.58 -0.75 -1.73
N HIS A 92 8.01 -0.88 -2.99
CA HIS A 92 7.15 -1.36 -4.08
C HIS A 92 7.63 -2.67 -4.70
N PHE A 93 8.90 -2.99 -4.53
CA PHE A 93 9.53 -4.16 -5.14
C PHE A 93 9.99 -5.16 -4.07
N MET A 94 9.70 -6.43 -4.31
CA MET A 94 10.12 -7.50 -3.41
C MET A 94 11.65 -7.63 -3.41
N PRO A 95 12.28 -7.98 -2.28
CA PRO A 95 13.73 -8.19 -2.22
C PRO A 95 14.26 -9.15 -3.30
N ALA A 96 13.52 -10.22 -3.60
CA ALA A 96 13.88 -11.17 -4.65
C ALA A 96 13.91 -10.53 -6.05
N GLN A 97 12.97 -9.64 -6.37
CA GLN A 97 12.95 -8.92 -7.65
C GLN A 97 14.14 -7.96 -7.75
N ILE A 98 14.45 -7.24 -6.66
CA ILE A 98 15.60 -6.33 -6.59
C ILE A 98 16.91 -7.11 -6.77
N THR A 99 17.05 -8.25 -6.10
CA THR A 99 18.23 -9.12 -6.24
C THR A 99 18.40 -9.63 -7.67
N LEU A 100 17.31 -10.04 -8.32
CA LEU A 100 17.35 -10.51 -9.70
C LEU A 100 17.76 -9.41 -10.68
N LEU A 101 17.21 -8.20 -10.55
CA LEU A 101 17.63 -7.06 -11.36
C LEU A 101 19.11 -6.70 -11.12
N ALA A 102 19.58 -6.82 -9.87
CA ALA A 102 20.96 -6.53 -9.51
C ALA A 102 21.99 -7.51 -10.15
N GLU A 103 21.58 -8.69 -10.62
CA GLU A 103 22.47 -9.59 -11.36
C GLU A 103 23.03 -8.95 -12.64
N THR A 104 22.30 -8.00 -13.22
CA THR A 104 22.69 -7.27 -14.43
C THR A 104 23.71 -6.17 -14.15
N ASP A 105 23.87 -5.73 -12.90
CA ASP A 105 24.65 -4.54 -12.54
C ASP A 105 26.13 -4.65 -12.92
N ASN A 106 26.71 -5.85 -12.73
CA ASN A 106 28.11 -6.12 -13.07
C ASN A 106 28.36 -6.08 -14.59
N ILE A 107 27.39 -6.53 -15.38
CA ILE A 107 27.49 -6.51 -16.85
C ILE A 107 27.23 -5.10 -17.35
N ARG A 108 26.23 -4.41 -16.80
CA ARG A 108 25.91 -3.01 -17.06
C ARG A 108 27.12 -2.11 -16.80
N ALA A 109 27.83 -2.30 -15.68
CA ALA A 109 29.03 -1.53 -15.36
C ALA A 109 30.15 -1.64 -16.42
N LYS A 110 30.15 -2.73 -17.22
CA LYS A 110 31.12 -2.96 -18.30
C LYS A 110 30.60 -2.54 -19.69
N THR A 111 29.27 -2.51 -19.88
CA THR A 111 28.63 -2.36 -21.19
C THR A 111 27.89 -1.04 -21.37
N SER A 112 27.71 -0.28 -20.29
CA SER A 112 27.05 1.02 -20.27
C SER A 112 28.04 2.12 -19.94
N LYS A 113 27.95 3.24 -20.67
CA LYS A 113 28.79 4.43 -20.48
C LYS A 113 28.13 5.44 -19.53
N LYS A 114 26.80 5.46 -19.47
CA LYS A 114 26.03 6.34 -18.58
C LYS A 114 25.96 5.74 -17.17
N THR A 115 25.88 6.56 -16.13
CA THR A 115 25.67 6.05 -14.77
C THR A 115 24.21 5.61 -14.58
N SER A 116 23.92 4.85 -13.51
CA SER A 116 22.55 4.41 -13.22
C SER A 116 21.64 5.62 -12.99
N GLU A 117 22.14 6.58 -12.20
CA GLU A 117 21.42 7.76 -11.74
C GLU A 117 21.01 8.65 -12.92
N VAL A 118 21.88 8.81 -13.92
CA VAL A 118 21.56 9.62 -15.11
C VAL A 118 20.51 8.92 -15.98
N ARG A 119 20.57 7.59 -16.16
CA ARG A 119 19.54 6.85 -16.91
C ARG A 119 18.18 6.92 -16.21
N GLU A 120 18.18 6.69 -14.91
CA GLU A 120 17.00 6.75 -14.06
C GLU A 120 16.37 8.14 -14.11
N ALA A 121 17.15 9.21 -13.94
CA ALA A 121 16.66 10.60 -14.00
C ALA A 121 16.07 10.96 -15.37
N GLU A 122 16.68 10.52 -16.48
CA GLU A 122 16.15 10.79 -17.81
C GLU A 122 14.85 10.01 -18.10
N ALA A 123 14.77 8.74 -17.68
CA ALA A 123 13.55 7.96 -17.80
C ALA A 123 12.43 8.52 -16.92
N HIS A 124 12.77 8.93 -15.69
CA HIS A 124 11.90 9.60 -14.73
C HIS A 124 11.29 10.87 -15.33
N ALA A 125 12.12 11.78 -15.84
CA ALA A 125 11.68 12.99 -16.50
C ALA A 125 10.80 12.69 -17.73
N GLY A 126 11.15 11.68 -18.53
CA GLY A 126 10.39 11.27 -19.71
C GLY A 126 8.99 10.71 -19.42
N ALA A 127 8.76 10.16 -18.23
CA ALA A 127 7.46 9.63 -17.82
C ALA A 127 6.59 10.66 -17.06
N SER A 128 7.22 11.64 -16.43
CA SER A 128 6.58 12.49 -15.41
C SER A 128 5.39 13.29 -15.94
N GLU A 129 5.54 14.00 -17.05
CA GLU A 129 4.47 14.86 -17.59
C GLU A 129 3.19 14.08 -17.93
N VAL A 130 3.35 12.89 -18.54
CA VAL A 130 2.23 12.04 -18.94
C VAL A 130 1.49 11.50 -17.71
N LEU A 131 2.23 11.07 -16.69
CA LEU A 131 1.65 10.56 -15.44
C LEU A 131 0.94 11.67 -14.65
N ILE A 132 1.55 12.86 -14.55
CA ILE A 132 0.93 14.03 -13.92
C ILE A 132 -0.39 14.37 -14.62
N LYS A 133 -0.39 14.41 -15.96
CA LYS A 133 -1.60 14.66 -16.74
C LYS A 133 -2.68 13.61 -16.48
N TRP A 134 -2.31 12.33 -16.46
CA TRP A 134 -3.25 11.25 -16.14
C TRP A 134 -3.90 11.44 -14.77
N VAL A 135 -3.12 11.80 -13.74
CA VAL A 135 -3.66 12.07 -12.40
C VAL A 135 -4.50 13.34 -12.38
N LYS A 136 -4.14 14.38 -13.13
CA LYS A 136 -4.99 15.58 -13.28
C LYS A 136 -6.36 15.21 -13.85
N ASP A 137 -6.39 14.38 -14.89
CA ASP A 137 -7.63 14.03 -15.60
C ASP A 137 -8.50 13.02 -14.83
N LYS A 138 -7.89 12.14 -14.03
CA LYS A 138 -8.56 11.00 -13.38
C LYS A 138 -8.48 11.00 -11.85
N GLY A 139 -7.83 11.97 -11.24
CA GLY A 139 -7.45 11.98 -9.82
C GLY A 139 -8.63 11.80 -8.86
N ALA A 140 -9.79 12.37 -9.16
CA ALA A 140 -10.99 12.19 -8.34
C ALA A 140 -11.46 10.72 -8.27
N LEU A 141 -11.31 9.96 -9.35
CA LEU A 141 -11.62 8.53 -9.39
C LEU A 141 -10.52 7.72 -8.69
N LEU A 142 -9.26 8.01 -9.03
CA LEU A 142 -8.09 7.30 -8.49
C LEU A 142 -7.96 7.45 -6.96
N LEU A 143 -8.38 8.59 -6.41
CA LEU A 143 -8.40 8.83 -4.97
C LEU A 143 -9.31 7.89 -4.19
N ARG A 144 -10.37 7.37 -4.83
CA ARG A 144 -11.33 6.46 -4.18
C ARG A 144 -10.90 5.00 -4.25
N GLU A 145 -9.92 4.69 -5.09
CA GLU A 145 -9.37 3.35 -5.24
C GLU A 145 -8.12 3.17 -4.38
N THR A 146 -8.16 2.21 -3.45
CA THR A 146 -7.03 1.92 -2.53
C THR A 146 -5.71 1.73 -3.26
N ALA A 147 -5.71 0.91 -4.32
CA ALA A 147 -4.51 0.60 -5.08
C ALA A 147 -4.01 1.77 -5.93
N ALA A 148 -4.91 2.52 -6.55
CA ALA A 148 -4.54 3.65 -7.40
C ALA A 148 -4.01 4.83 -6.60
N SER A 149 -4.58 5.09 -5.41
CA SER A 149 -4.11 6.16 -4.52
C SER A 149 -2.63 6.02 -4.14
N LEU A 150 -2.09 4.80 -4.06
CA LEU A 150 -0.66 4.59 -3.84
C LEU A 150 0.18 5.10 -5.01
N VAL A 151 -0.26 4.85 -6.25
CA VAL A 151 0.44 5.34 -7.45
C VAL A 151 0.33 6.86 -7.55
N VAL A 152 -0.84 7.43 -7.26
CA VAL A 152 -1.04 8.88 -7.20
C VAL A 152 -0.08 9.53 -6.20
N MET A 153 0.05 8.96 -5.01
CA MET A 153 0.96 9.45 -3.97
C MET A 153 2.41 9.51 -4.48
N GLU A 154 2.89 8.45 -5.12
CA GLU A 154 4.27 8.40 -5.62
C GLU A 154 4.48 9.35 -6.82
N ILE A 155 3.50 9.52 -7.70
CA ILE A 155 3.53 10.54 -8.76
C ILE A 155 3.65 11.94 -8.16
N MET A 156 2.88 12.24 -7.13
CA MET A 156 2.92 13.56 -6.49
C MET A 156 4.23 13.82 -5.77
N ILE A 157 4.76 12.83 -5.06
CA ILE A 157 6.02 12.97 -4.31
C ILE A 157 7.24 13.01 -5.23
N PHE A 158 7.30 12.19 -6.29
CA PHE A 158 8.55 11.96 -7.03
C PHE A 158 8.56 12.56 -8.43
N ALA A 159 7.45 12.53 -9.19
CA ALA A 159 7.47 12.97 -10.59
C ALA A 159 7.98 14.42 -10.72
N GLU A 160 8.53 14.79 -11.86
CA GLU A 160 9.02 16.14 -12.15
C GLU A 160 8.01 16.96 -12.98
N GLY A 161 7.98 18.27 -12.78
CA GLY A 161 7.08 19.18 -13.51
C GLY A 161 5.87 19.66 -12.71
N ASP A 162 5.09 20.56 -13.33
CA ASP A 162 3.99 21.29 -12.69
C ASP A 162 2.85 20.37 -12.25
N LYS A 163 2.57 20.37 -10.94
CA LYS A 163 1.49 19.58 -10.32
C LYS A 163 0.31 20.42 -9.87
N THR A 164 0.27 21.71 -10.19
CA THR A 164 -0.77 22.63 -9.72
C THR A 164 -2.16 22.13 -10.09
N GLY A 165 -2.38 21.72 -11.34
CA GLY A 165 -3.66 21.15 -11.76
C GLY A 165 -4.04 19.84 -11.08
N VAL A 166 -3.05 19.06 -10.63
CA VAL A 166 -3.31 17.86 -9.82
C VAL A 166 -3.72 18.27 -8.40
N ILE A 167 -3.01 19.22 -7.79
CA ILE A 167 -3.35 19.78 -6.47
C ILE A 167 -4.81 20.25 -6.45
N GLU A 168 -5.22 21.07 -7.41
CA GLU A 168 -6.60 21.54 -7.56
C GLU A 168 -7.60 20.38 -7.66
N THR A 169 -7.24 19.32 -8.41
CA THR A 169 -8.10 18.14 -8.58
C THR A 169 -8.28 17.38 -7.27
N LEU A 170 -7.19 17.17 -6.52
CA LEU A 170 -7.21 16.48 -5.24
C LEU A 170 -7.91 17.32 -4.16
N LEU A 171 -7.68 18.64 -4.12
CA LEU A 171 -8.31 19.53 -3.16
C LEU A 171 -9.79 19.73 -3.46
N ARG A 172 -10.20 19.80 -4.72
CA ARG A 172 -11.62 19.78 -5.11
C ARG A 172 -12.35 18.54 -4.57
N ALA A 173 -11.70 17.38 -4.57
CA ALA A 173 -12.25 16.17 -3.97
C ALA A 173 -12.34 16.27 -2.43
N ALA A 174 -11.40 16.98 -1.78
CA ALA A 174 -11.45 17.26 -0.34
C ALA A 174 -12.48 18.34 0.03
N SER A 175 -12.84 19.23 -0.90
CA SER A 175 -13.85 20.28 -0.73
C SER A 175 -15.29 19.81 -0.90
N ALA A 176 -15.53 18.51 -1.07
CA ALA A 176 -16.88 17.96 -1.10
C ALA A 176 -17.63 18.27 0.21
N ALA A 177 -18.97 18.32 0.13
CA ALA A 177 -19.80 18.61 1.30
C ALA A 177 -19.53 17.62 2.45
N TYR A 178 -19.44 18.14 3.68
CA TYR A 178 -19.07 17.35 4.86
C TYR A 178 -20.07 17.52 6.02
N PRO A 179 -20.66 16.42 6.55
CA PRO A 179 -20.59 15.06 6.01
C PRO A 179 -21.25 14.97 4.63
N CYS A 180 -20.98 13.90 3.88
CA CYS A 180 -21.63 13.69 2.58
C CYS A 180 -23.15 13.62 2.75
N ALA A 181 -23.87 14.20 1.79
CA ALA A 181 -25.34 14.23 1.81
C ALA A 181 -25.97 12.85 1.54
N GLU A 182 -25.26 12.00 0.80
CA GLU A 182 -25.66 10.63 0.50
C GLU A 182 -25.12 9.69 1.58
N GLU A 183 -26.01 8.90 2.19
CA GLU A 183 -25.67 8.02 3.32
C GLU A 183 -24.65 6.91 2.97
N ASP A 184 -24.60 6.48 1.71
CA ASP A 184 -23.74 5.36 1.28
C ASP A 184 -22.43 5.81 0.61
N THR A 185 -22.19 7.12 0.49
CA THR A 185 -20.99 7.66 -0.14
C THR A 185 -20.04 8.23 0.91
N SER A 186 -19.00 7.49 1.27
CA SER A 186 -17.94 8.05 2.14
C SER A 186 -17.23 9.22 1.48
N HIS A 187 -17.05 10.29 2.25
CA HIS A 187 -16.22 11.44 1.86
C HIS A 187 -14.80 10.97 1.54
N PRO A 188 -14.14 11.45 0.46
CA PRO A 188 -12.79 11.00 0.08
C PRO A 188 -11.79 11.06 1.23
N ILE A 189 -11.79 12.14 2.03
CA ILE A 189 -10.89 12.29 3.18
C ILE A 189 -11.10 11.26 4.31
N ASN A 190 -12.27 10.60 4.37
CA ASN A 190 -12.53 9.54 5.35
C ASN A 190 -12.03 8.18 4.87
N LEU A 191 -11.81 8.00 3.57
CA LEU A 191 -11.23 6.78 3.04
C LEU A 191 -9.81 6.61 3.57
N PRO A 192 -9.45 5.48 4.22
CA PRO A 192 -8.16 5.32 4.89
C PRO A 192 -6.94 5.55 3.99
N HIS A 193 -7.03 5.13 2.72
CA HIS A 193 -5.96 5.27 1.74
C HIS A 193 -5.81 6.72 1.25
N ALA A 194 -6.90 7.42 0.98
CA ALA A 194 -6.89 8.82 0.60
C ALA A 194 -6.43 9.72 1.75
N ALA A 195 -6.88 9.47 2.98
CA ALA A 195 -6.40 10.17 4.16
C ALA A 195 -4.89 10.02 4.35
N ARG A 196 -4.36 8.81 4.12
CA ARG A 196 -2.91 8.56 4.13
C ARG A 196 -2.19 9.31 3.02
N LEU A 197 -2.75 9.36 1.81
CA LEU A 197 -2.23 10.17 0.72
C LEU A 197 -2.13 11.64 1.13
N TYR A 198 -3.21 12.29 1.55
CA TYR A 198 -3.14 13.70 1.95
C TYR A 198 -2.13 13.93 3.07
N LYS A 199 -2.08 13.03 4.05
CA LYS A 199 -1.10 13.12 5.14
C LYS A 199 0.34 13.06 4.62
N THR A 200 0.67 12.07 3.78
CA THR A 200 2.01 11.92 3.20
C THR A 200 2.37 13.11 2.30
N LEU A 201 1.42 13.64 1.53
CA LEU A 201 1.64 14.84 0.73
C LEU A 201 1.89 16.07 1.60
N LEU A 202 1.11 16.28 2.67
CA LEU A 202 1.35 17.37 3.62
C LEU A 202 2.72 17.23 4.30
N GLN A 203 3.11 16.01 4.66
CA GLN A 203 4.41 15.72 5.27
C GLN A 203 5.59 16.00 4.34
N GLY A 204 5.39 16.10 3.02
CA GLY A 204 6.45 16.35 2.05
C GLY A 204 7.20 15.09 1.60
N GLY A 205 6.79 13.91 2.06
CA GLY A 205 7.48 12.66 1.74
C GLY A 205 7.13 11.52 2.69
N HIS A 206 7.91 10.44 2.62
CA HIS A 206 7.58 9.20 3.31
C HIS A 206 8.33 9.06 4.63
N PHE A 207 7.69 8.40 5.59
CA PHE A 207 8.34 8.05 6.85
C PHE A 207 9.36 6.94 6.63
N ASN A 208 10.59 7.18 7.06
CA ASN A 208 11.68 6.22 7.02
C ASN A 208 11.86 5.62 8.43
N HIS A 209 11.61 4.31 8.55
CA HIS A 209 11.67 3.61 9.84
C HIS A 209 13.09 3.54 10.43
N SER A 210 14.12 3.59 9.59
CA SER A 210 15.51 3.55 10.03
C SER A 210 15.95 4.88 10.64
N SER A 211 15.58 6.00 10.03
CA SER A 211 15.87 7.34 10.57
C SER A 211 14.86 7.80 11.62
N GLY A 212 13.65 7.23 11.61
CA GLY A 212 12.53 7.66 12.45
C GLY A 212 11.99 9.04 12.07
N ALA A 213 12.21 9.49 10.82
CA ALA A 213 11.85 10.82 10.33
C ALA A 213 11.22 10.75 8.93
N ILE A 214 10.58 11.84 8.51
CA ILE A 214 10.09 12.00 7.14
C ILE A 214 11.28 12.30 6.21
N GLU A 215 11.43 11.49 5.17
CA GLU A 215 12.35 11.72 4.07
C GLU A 215 11.68 12.66 3.06
N GLN A 216 12.10 13.93 3.09
CA GLN A 216 11.55 14.99 2.24
C GLN A 216 11.94 14.75 0.78
N SER A 217 10.96 14.86 -0.13
CA SER A 217 11.25 14.81 -1.56
C SER A 217 11.63 16.20 -2.08
N PRO A 218 12.71 16.34 -2.86
CA PRO A 218 13.06 17.62 -3.49
C PRO A 218 12.04 18.05 -4.56
N ALA A 219 11.24 17.12 -5.09
CA ALA A 219 10.25 17.39 -6.13
C ALA A 219 8.88 17.82 -5.59
N TRP A 220 8.72 17.93 -4.26
CA TRP A 220 7.42 18.17 -3.63
C TRP A 220 7.50 19.08 -2.40
N ASP A 221 6.69 20.16 -2.37
CA ASP A 221 6.56 21.04 -1.21
C ASP A 221 5.22 20.83 -0.49
N GLY A 222 5.25 20.08 0.60
CA GLY A 222 4.08 19.83 1.44
C GLY A 222 3.50 21.09 2.09
N ALA A 223 4.32 22.12 2.33
CA ALA A 223 3.84 23.39 2.88
C ALA A 223 3.09 24.23 1.84
N ALA A 224 3.51 24.18 0.57
CA ALA A 224 2.76 24.79 -0.52
C ALA A 224 1.38 24.14 -0.68
N LEU A 225 1.30 22.80 -0.60
CA LEU A 225 0.01 22.10 -0.54
C LEU A 225 -0.82 22.55 0.67
N ALA A 226 -0.20 22.70 1.84
CA ALA A 226 -0.90 23.12 3.06
C ALA A 226 -1.51 24.52 2.93
N VAL A 227 -0.78 25.46 2.32
CA VAL A 227 -1.31 26.80 2.01
C VAL A 227 -2.52 26.68 1.05
N LYS A 228 -2.36 25.96 -0.06
CA LYS A 228 -3.44 25.75 -1.03
C LYS A 228 -4.67 25.06 -0.44
N PHE A 229 -4.47 24.12 0.49
CA PHE A 229 -5.56 23.46 1.21
C PHE A 229 -6.41 24.49 1.97
N VAL A 230 -5.78 25.43 2.68
CA VAL A 230 -6.50 26.48 3.43
C VAL A 230 -7.20 27.47 2.49
N GLU A 231 -6.65 27.71 1.30
CA GLU A 231 -7.26 28.58 0.29
C GLU A 231 -8.49 27.94 -0.39
N GLU A 232 -8.44 26.64 -0.70
CA GLU A 232 -9.46 25.97 -1.52
C GLU A 232 -10.53 25.23 -0.71
N VAL A 233 -10.20 24.72 0.48
CA VAL A 233 -11.14 23.95 1.32
C VAL A 233 -11.81 24.88 2.32
N SER A 234 -13.11 25.07 2.18
CA SER A 234 -13.87 26.04 2.98
C SER A 234 -13.77 25.79 4.49
N LYS A 235 -13.84 26.88 5.28
CA LYS A 235 -13.93 26.84 6.74
C LYS A 235 -14.97 25.82 7.23
N GLN A 236 -16.15 25.81 6.62
CA GLN A 236 -17.27 24.95 7.00
C GLN A 236 -16.89 23.48 6.87
N VAL A 237 -16.25 23.10 5.76
CA VAL A 237 -15.80 21.74 5.51
C VAL A 237 -14.69 21.33 6.48
N VAL A 238 -13.66 22.17 6.67
CA VAL A 238 -12.53 21.86 7.57
C VAL A 238 -12.97 21.77 9.03
N VAL A 239 -13.86 22.66 9.49
CA VAL A 239 -14.43 22.58 10.83
C VAL A 239 -15.27 21.30 10.97
N ALA A 240 -16.12 20.98 10.00
CA ALA A 240 -16.94 19.76 10.03
C ALA A 240 -16.10 18.48 10.00
N MET A 241 -14.98 18.45 9.29
CA MET A 241 -14.00 17.35 9.31
C MET A 241 -13.47 17.06 10.72
N CYS A 242 -13.39 18.07 11.59
CA CYS A 242 -12.95 17.93 12.98
C CYS A 242 -14.11 17.68 13.95
N THR A 243 -15.24 18.36 13.78
CA THR A 243 -16.35 18.33 14.74
C THR A 243 -17.36 17.22 14.47
N LYS A 244 -17.61 16.90 13.20
CA LYS A 244 -18.53 15.84 12.78
C LYS A 244 -17.79 14.62 12.27
N GLY A 245 -16.58 14.81 11.78
CA GLY A 245 -15.86 13.80 11.03
C GLY A 245 -15.35 12.60 11.80
N GLU A 246 -14.94 11.60 11.03
CA GLU A 246 -14.36 10.36 11.54
C GLU A 246 -12.91 10.57 11.98
N ARG A 247 -12.27 9.47 12.41
CA ARG A 247 -10.88 9.46 12.85
C ARG A 247 -9.91 10.00 11.77
N ASN A 248 -10.14 9.67 10.50
CA ASN A 248 -9.20 9.95 9.41
C ASN A 248 -9.14 11.43 9.02
N SER A 249 -10.28 12.11 8.86
CA SER A 249 -10.37 13.52 8.52
C SER A 249 -9.62 14.40 9.53
N ALA A 250 -9.80 14.11 10.82
CA ALA A 250 -9.15 14.85 11.89
C ALA A 250 -7.62 14.68 11.90
N PHE A 251 -7.07 13.54 11.44
CA PHE A 251 -5.62 13.39 11.28
C PHE A 251 -5.05 14.19 10.13
N VAL A 252 -5.79 14.34 9.02
CA VAL A 252 -5.35 15.17 7.90
C VAL A 252 -5.29 16.64 8.33
N VAL A 253 -6.32 17.13 9.04
CA VAL A 253 -6.34 18.51 9.55
C VAL A 253 -5.28 18.73 10.65
N ALA A 254 -5.02 17.73 11.48
CA ALA A 254 -3.90 17.76 12.43
C ALA A 254 -2.55 17.92 11.72
N GLU A 255 -2.29 17.13 10.68
CA GLU A 255 -1.07 17.23 9.89
C GLU A 255 -0.95 18.58 9.17
N LEU A 256 -2.07 19.08 8.63
CA LEU A 256 -2.15 20.41 8.02
C LEU A 256 -1.69 21.50 9.01
N CYS A 257 -2.13 21.40 10.27
CA CYS A 257 -1.70 22.30 11.33
C CYS A 257 -0.19 22.15 11.62
N GLU A 258 0.34 20.93 11.73
CA GLU A 258 1.77 20.69 11.99
C GLU A 258 2.66 21.32 10.92
N VAL A 259 2.34 21.08 9.65
CA VAL A 259 3.13 21.53 8.51
C VAL A 259 3.15 23.05 8.44
N LEU A 260 1.97 23.69 8.58
CA LEU A 260 1.87 25.14 8.60
C LEU A 260 2.61 25.74 9.81
N MET A 261 2.63 25.07 10.96
CA MET A 261 3.39 25.50 12.14
C MET A 261 4.90 25.38 11.97
N GLY A 262 5.38 24.36 11.25
CA GLY A 262 6.79 24.14 10.99
C GLY A 262 7.41 25.03 9.91
N LYS A 263 6.59 25.64 9.03
CA LYS A 263 7.08 26.45 7.91
C LYS A 263 7.16 27.94 8.25
N GLU A 264 8.20 28.59 7.75
CA GLU A 264 8.36 30.05 7.75
C GLU A 264 8.03 30.61 6.35
N GLY A 265 7.40 31.78 6.29
CA GLY A 265 6.94 32.42 5.05
C GLY A 265 5.65 33.20 5.26
N GLU A 266 5.44 34.28 4.50
CA GLU A 266 4.25 35.14 4.65
C GLU A 266 2.96 34.38 4.29
N GLU A 267 2.95 33.60 3.22
CA GLU A 267 1.80 32.76 2.84
C GLU A 267 1.44 31.74 3.92
N ALA A 268 2.44 31.03 4.46
CA ALA A 268 2.25 30.10 5.57
C ALA A 268 1.76 30.80 6.85
N LYS A 269 2.24 32.03 7.13
CA LYS A 269 1.74 32.84 8.26
C LYS A 269 0.27 33.22 8.08
N GLU A 270 -0.14 33.65 6.89
CA GLU A 270 -1.54 34.04 6.65
C GLU A 270 -2.45 32.80 6.63
N ALA A 271 -2.02 31.68 6.05
CA ALA A 271 -2.75 30.41 6.11
C ALA A 271 -2.92 29.94 7.56
N ARG A 272 -1.87 30.01 8.40
CA ARG A 272 -1.97 29.73 9.84
C ARG A 272 -2.98 30.62 10.55
N LYS A 273 -2.94 31.92 10.28
CA LYS A 273 -3.85 32.90 10.89
C LYS A 273 -5.30 32.64 10.49
N THR A 274 -5.53 32.32 9.22
CA THR A 274 -6.84 31.92 8.68
C THR A 274 -7.34 30.66 9.37
N LEU A 275 -6.54 29.60 9.40
CA LEU A 275 -6.88 28.33 10.04
C LEU A 275 -7.17 28.50 11.53
N LYS A 276 -6.36 29.31 12.23
CA LYS A 276 -6.57 29.67 13.64
C LYS A 276 -7.92 30.37 13.86
N GLY A 277 -8.33 31.24 12.94
CA GLY A 277 -9.65 31.89 12.96
C GLY A 277 -10.83 30.94 12.76
N TRP A 278 -10.60 29.74 12.21
CA TRP A 278 -11.65 28.73 12.04
C TRP A 278 -11.96 27.98 13.34
N PHE A 279 -10.94 27.77 14.19
CA PHE A 279 -11.06 27.04 15.46
C PHE A 279 -11.23 27.98 16.67
N GLY A 280 -12.37 28.69 16.69
CA GLY A 280 -12.77 29.52 17.83
C GLY A 280 -13.14 28.72 19.09
N LYS A 281 -13.44 29.41 20.20
CA LYS A 281 -13.73 28.79 21.50
C LYS A 281 -14.83 27.73 21.44
N GLU A 282 -15.89 27.97 20.66
CA GLU A 282 -17.03 27.05 20.54
C GLU A 282 -16.67 25.77 19.79
N VAL A 283 -16.04 25.90 18.63
CA VAL A 283 -15.54 24.76 17.82
C VAL A 283 -14.58 23.91 18.64
N VAL A 284 -13.69 24.55 19.41
CA VAL A 284 -12.75 23.81 20.26
C VAL A 284 -13.45 23.06 21.39
N LYS A 285 -14.46 23.66 22.04
CA LYS A 285 -15.28 22.96 23.05
C LYS A 285 -16.00 21.75 22.45
N GLU A 286 -16.51 21.88 21.22
CA GLU A 286 -17.15 20.76 20.52
C GLU A 286 -16.16 19.62 20.25
N ILE A 287 -14.93 19.94 19.80
CA ILE A 287 -13.86 18.95 19.62
C ILE A 287 -13.45 18.32 20.97
N GLU A 288 -13.36 19.11 22.03
CA GLU A 288 -13.06 18.66 23.39
C GLU A 288 -14.13 17.71 23.95
N GLY A 289 -15.38 17.83 23.50
CA GLY A 289 -16.48 16.93 23.88
C GLY A 289 -16.39 15.53 23.27
N ARG A 290 -15.51 15.28 22.29
CA ARG A 290 -15.43 13.97 21.59
C ARG A 290 -14.43 13.01 22.24
N GLU A 291 -14.62 11.71 22.06
CA GLU A 291 -13.70 10.65 22.51
C GLU A 291 -12.93 10.02 21.34
N THR A 292 -11.98 10.76 20.75
CA THR A 292 -11.15 10.24 19.65
C THR A 292 -9.66 10.45 19.90
N LYS A 293 -8.80 9.52 19.43
CA LYS A 293 -7.33 9.70 19.52
C LYS A 293 -6.84 10.95 18.76
N SER A 294 -7.56 11.36 17.72
CA SER A 294 -7.30 12.55 16.91
C SER A 294 -7.56 13.86 17.68
N LYS A 295 -8.47 13.88 18.66
CA LYS A 295 -8.65 15.01 19.61
C LYS A 295 -7.35 15.34 20.34
N VAL A 296 -6.61 14.33 20.83
CA VAL A 296 -5.37 14.55 21.60
C VAL A 296 -4.32 15.27 20.75
N LEU A 297 -4.21 14.91 19.46
CA LEU A 297 -3.29 15.57 18.54
C LEU A 297 -3.75 16.99 18.22
N LEU A 298 -5.01 17.19 17.82
CA LEU A 298 -5.57 18.53 17.55
C LEU A 298 -5.41 19.49 18.74
N LEU A 299 -5.67 19.02 19.96
CA LEU A 299 -5.51 19.82 21.18
C LEU A 299 -4.05 20.02 21.59
N ARG A 300 -3.15 19.09 21.25
CA ARG A 300 -1.70 19.26 21.44
C ARG A 300 -1.17 20.44 20.64
N TYR A 301 -1.68 20.70 19.43
CA TYR A 301 -1.27 21.85 18.61
C TYR A 301 -1.71 23.19 19.19
N ARG A 302 -2.84 23.22 19.91
CA ARG A 302 -3.24 24.41 20.68
C ARG A 302 -2.24 24.72 21.81
N ARG A 303 -1.68 23.69 22.47
CA ARG A 303 -0.72 23.84 23.59
C ARG A 303 0.71 24.19 23.13
N ASN A 304 1.15 23.73 21.96
CA ASN A 304 2.53 23.89 21.49
C ASN A 304 2.72 24.99 20.42
N LYS A 305 2.48 26.26 20.77
CA LYS A 305 2.84 27.47 19.98
C LYS A 305 1.92 27.92 18.83
N LEU A 306 0.66 27.48 18.68
CA LEU A 306 -0.30 28.25 17.85
C LEU A 306 -0.76 29.56 18.55
N PHE A 307 -0.51 29.72 19.86
CA PHE A 307 -1.11 30.75 20.73
C PHE A 307 -0.22 31.36 21.84
N SER A 308 1.12 31.31 21.80
CA SER A 308 1.94 32.13 22.75
C SER A 308 2.68 33.24 22.01
N SER A 309 2.47 34.49 22.43
CA SER A 309 3.04 35.72 21.86
C SER A 309 4.51 35.95 22.24
N THR A 310 5.32 34.91 22.45
CA THR A 310 6.70 35.07 22.86
C THR A 310 7.63 34.15 22.07
N CYS A 311 8.51 34.79 21.30
CA CYS A 311 9.72 34.18 20.76
C CYS A 311 10.51 33.52 21.89
N GLY A 312 10.97 32.30 21.65
CA GLY A 312 11.79 31.54 22.58
C GLY A 312 12.25 30.25 21.92
N PHE A 313 13.49 30.27 21.46
CA PHE A 313 14.27 29.09 21.05
C PHE A 313 14.33 28.09 22.20
N GLY A 314 14.26 26.80 21.88
CA GLY A 314 14.44 25.73 22.86
C GLY A 314 14.22 24.37 22.22
N HIS A 315 15.32 23.75 21.77
CA HIS A 315 15.39 22.31 21.56
C HIS A 315 14.88 21.59 22.80
N ALA A 316 13.91 20.69 22.65
CA ALA A 316 13.50 19.79 23.73
C ALA A 316 13.49 18.35 23.23
N SER A 317 14.60 17.69 23.56
CA SER A 317 14.90 16.28 23.42
C SER A 317 13.83 15.36 24.02
N LYS A 318 13.71 14.17 23.42
CA LYS A 318 12.98 12.99 23.91
C LYS A 318 13.14 12.83 25.43
N THR A 319 12.05 12.88 26.18
CA THR A 319 12.02 12.41 27.57
C THR A 319 11.33 11.05 27.63
N ARG A 320 12.19 10.05 27.83
CA ARG A 320 11.91 8.67 28.21
C ARG A 320 11.39 8.70 29.66
N MET A 321 10.20 8.20 29.94
CA MET A 321 9.77 8.00 31.33
C MET A 321 10.49 6.77 31.89
N ALA A 322 11.39 7.03 32.83
CA ALA A 322 11.93 6.05 33.77
C ALA A 322 11.11 6.17 35.07
N SER A 323 10.49 5.08 35.48
CA SER A 323 9.87 4.91 36.80
C SER A 323 10.95 4.62 37.84
N GLN A 324 10.96 5.36 38.95
CA GLN A 324 11.70 5.00 40.16
C GLN A 324 10.75 4.41 41.23
N PRO A 325 11.28 3.59 42.14
CA PRO A 325 10.54 2.58 42.89
C PRO A 325 10.08 3.08 44.25
N ASN A 326 9.05 2.45 44.81
CA ASN A 326 8.76 2.49 46.24
C ASN A 326 8.76 1.06 46.79
N SER A 327 9.59 0.89 47.81
CA SER A 327 9.78 -0.30 48.64
C SER A 327 8.78 -0.36 49.79
N GLU A 328 8.27 -1.58 50.01
CA GLU A 328 8.15 -2.24 51.33
C GLU A 328 6.94 -1.86 52.22
N GLN A 329 6.18 -2.77 52.88
CA GLN A 329 6.48 -4.08 53.46
C GLN A 329 5.20 -4.91 53.76
N HIS A 330 5.38 -6.24 53.78
CA HIS A 330 4.75 -7.30 54.58
C HIS A 330 3.23 -7.38 54.85
N SER A 331 2.63 -8.48 54.38
CA SER A 331 2.02 -9.47 55.29
C SER A 331 1.88 -10.83 54.60
N SER A 332 2.36 -11.88 55.27
CA SER A 332 2.25 -13.28 54.91
C SER A 332 0.84 -13.80 55.22
N SER A 333 0.13 -14.39 54.26
CA SER A 333 -0.84 -15.46 54.54
C SER A 333 -1.27 -16.22 53.28
N SER A 334 -1.20 -17.55 53.40
CA SER A 334 -2.10 -18.55 52.82
C SER A 334 -2.15 -18.74 51.30
N LEU A 335 -1.62 -19.88 50.85
CA LEU A 335 -1.91 -20.50 49.56
C LEU A 335 -3.44 -20.64 49.38
N HIS A 336 -4.03 -19.76 48.59
CA HIS A 336 -5.27 -20.04 47.88
C HIS A 336 -4.91 -20.51 46.47
N THR A 337 -5.10 -21.80 46.20
CA THR A 337 -5.16 -22.34 44.83
C THR A 337 -6.30 -21.64 44.08
N LEU A 338 -5.93 -20.70 43.21
CA LEU A 338 -6.83 -20.15 42.21
C LEU A 338 -7.24 -21.25 41.23
N PRO A 339 -8.50 -21.31 40.78
CA PRO A 339 -8.94 -22.29 39.79
C PRO A 339 -8.11 -22.11 38.53
N THR A 340 -7.52 -23.21 38.05
CA THR A 340 -6.80 -23.27 36.77
C THR A 340 -7.74 -22.86 35.66
N ILE A 341 -7.60 -21.63 35.17
CA ILE A 341 -8.29 -21.17 33.97
C ILE A 341 -7.76 -22.05 32.82
N PRO A 342 -8.61 -22.83 32.13
CA PRO A 342 -8.15 -23.64 31.01
C PRO A 342 -7.50 -22.73 29.97
N SER A 343 -6.35 -23.15 29.45
CA SER A 343 -5.66 -22.35 28.45
C SER A 343 -6.59 -22.12 27.24
N PRO A 344 -6.53 -20.95 26.58
CA PRO A 344 -7.37 -20.68 25.41
C PRO A 344 -7.24 -21.76 24.31
N LEU A 345 -6.07 -22.39 24.21
CA LEU A 345 -5.83 -23.51 23.30
C LEU A 345 -6.56 -24.80 23.74
N ALA A 346 -6.58 -25.10 25.04
CA ALA A 346 -7.31 -26.24 25.57
C ALA A 346 -8.82 -26.10 25.34
N ALA A 347 -9.37 -24.89 25.52
CA ALA A 347 -10.78 -24.62 25.27
C ALA A 347 -11.15 -24.81 23.78
N LEU A 348 -10.30 -24.37 22.85
CA LEU A 348 -10.51 -24.58 21.41
C LEU A 348 -10.43 -26.07 21.02
N ALA A 349 -9.48 -26.81 21.60
CA ALA A 349 -9.35 -28.26 21.37
C ALA A 349 -10.55 -29.04 21.92
N GLU A 350 -11.08 -28.64 23.08
CA GLU A 350 -12.28 -29.23 23.68
C GLU A 350 -13.54 -28.96 22.83
N LEU A 351 -13.68 -27.76 22.26
CA LEU A 351 -14.77 -27.43 21.33
C LEU A 351 -14.73 -28.29 20.06
N ILE A 352 -13.54 -28.49 19.48
CA ILE A 352 -13.37 -29.37 18.31
C ILE A 352 -13.76 -30.80 18.68
N THR A 353 -13.26 -31.32 19.80
CA THR A 353 -13.49 -32.71 20.24
C THR A 353 -14.97 -32.96 20.53
N THR A 354 -15.63 -32.05 21.26
CA THR A 354 -17.05 -32.16 21.61
C THR A 354 -17.95 -32.06 20.37
N GLY A 355 -17.60 -31.16 19.45
CA GLY A 355 -18.31 -31.02 18.17
C GLY A 355 -18.19 -32.29 17.31
N VAL A 356 -16.99 -32.87 17.22
CA VAL A 356 -16.76 -34.13 16.48
C VAL A 356 -17.63 -35.24 17.06
N GLN A 357 -17.61 -35.46 18.37
CA GLN A 357 -18.44 -36.48 19.03
C GLN A 357 -19.94 -36.31 18.74
N THR A 358 -20.42 -35.07 18.69
CA THR A 358 -21.82 -34.75 18.36
C THR A 358 -22.16 -35.16 16.92
N ILE A 359 -21.28 -34.87 15.97
CA ILE A 359 -21.44 -35.27 14.57
C ILE A 359 -21.37 -36.80 14.45
N GLU A 360 -20.39 -37.44 15.09
CA GLU A 360 -20.24 -38.90 15.05
C GLU A 360 -21.47 -39.63 15.59
N ALA A 361 -22.03 -39.14 16.70
CA ALA A 361 -23.26 -39.69 17.27
C ALA A 361 -24.46 -39.58 16.30
N ALA A 362 -24.57 -38.48 15.55
CA ALA A 362 -25.65 -38.29 14.59
C ALA A 362 -25.53 -39.20 13.35
N TYR A 363 -24.30 -39.37 12.82
CA TYR A 363 -24.03 -40.31 11.73
C TYR A 363 -24.27 -41.76 12.17
N ALA A 364 -23.81 -42.14 13.37
CA ALA A 364 -24.05 -43.46 13.94
C ALA A 364 -25.55 -43.75 14.12
N LYS A 365 -26.34 -42.75 14.56
CA LYS A 365 -27.79 -42.87 14.74
C LYS A 365 -28.54 -43.14 13.44
N GLN A 366 -28.10 -42.57 12.32
CA GLN A 366 -28.73 -42.78 11.01
C GLN A 366 -28.14 -43.93 10.21
N GLY A 367 -27.03 -44.54 10.67
CA GLY A 367 -26.35 -45.62 9.95
C GLY A 367 -25.74 -45.18 8.61
N ILE A 368 -25.43 -43.89 8.47
CA ILE A 368 -24.90 -43.29 7.24
C ILE A 368 -23.38 -43.17 7.38
N PRO A 369 -22.58 -43.52 6.36
CA PRO A 369 -21.13 -43.31 6.39
C PRO A 369 -20.76 -41.83 6.26
N TYR A 370 -19.60 -41.42 6.78
CA TYR A 370 -19.10 -40.06 6.62
C TYR A 370 -18.84 -39.71 5.14
N PRO A 371 -19.03 -38.45 4.75
CA PRO A 371 -18.72 -38.00 3.39
C PRO A 371 -17.22 -38.13 3.11
N SER A 372 -16.87 -38.78 2.01
CA SER A 372 -15.50 -38.86 1.50
C SER A 372 -15.25 -37.76 0.48
N LEU A 373 -14.06 -37.16 0.51
CA LEU A 373 -13.63 -36.18 -0.49
C LEU A 373 -13.43 -36.80 -1.88
N ASP A 374 -13.20 -38.11 -1.94
CA ASP A 374 -12.97 -38.85 -3.19
C ASP A 374 -14.26 -39.39 -3.83
N ALA A 375 -15.40 -39.28 -3.12
CA ALA A 375 -16.69 -39.75 -3.59
C ALA A 375 -17.51 -38.60 -4.22
N PRO A 376 -18.35 -38.86 -5.24
CA PRO A 376 -19.30 -37.88 -5.73
C PRO A 376 -20.21 -37.39 -4.59
N PHE A 377 -20.51 -36.10 -4.58
CA PHE A 377 -21.42 -35.51 -3.59
C PHE A 377 -22.80 -36.18 -3.66
N GLN A 378 -23.23 -36.78 -2.54
CA GLN A 378 -24.55 -37.37 -2.36
C GLN A 378 -25.17 -36.78 -1.10
N PRO A 379 -26.19 -35.91 -1.21
CA PRO A 379 -26.80 -35.27 -0.05
C PRO A 379 -27.58 -36.28 0.79
N THR A 380 -27.45 -36.16 2.10
CA THR A 380 -28.07 -36.98 3.14
C THR A 380 -29.05 -36.13 3.95
N PRO A 381 -30.00 -36.73 4.68
CA PRO A 381 -30.88 -35.97 5.58
C PRO A 381 -30.12 -35.16 6.65
N LEU A 382 -28.90 -35.59 7.02
CA LEU A 382 -28.04 -34.91 7.99
C LEU A 382 -27.45 -33.60 7.45
N ASP A 383 -27.32 -33.45 6.13
CA ASP A 383 -26.81 -32.21 5.50
C ASP A 383 -27.77 -31.02 5.66
N PHE A 384 -29.03 -31.30 5.98
CA PHE A 384 -30.08 -30.31 6.20
C PHE A 384 -30.47 -30.16 7.67
N ASP A 385 -29.78 -30.83 8.60
CA ASP A 385 -30.02 -30.67 10.04
C ASP A 385 -29.36 -29.36 10.53
N PRO A 386 -30.16 -28.37 10.99
CA PRO A 386 -29.63 -27.08 11.40
C PRO A 386 -28.70 -27.16 12.62
N ALA A 387 -28.90 -28.14 13.52
CA ALA A 387 -28.05 -28.30 14.70
C ALA A 387 -26.68 -28.89 14.33
N LEU A 388 -26.64 -29.84 13.40
CA LEU A 388 -25.38 -30.37 12.88
C LEU A 388 -24.64 -29.36 12.03
N PHE A 389 -25.37 -28.57 11.22
CA PHE A 389 -24.80 -27.47 10.45
C PHE A 389 -24.11 -26.46 11.37
N GLN A 390 -24.78 -26.03 12.44
CA GLN A 390 -24.19 -25.11 13.43
C GLN A 390 -22.97 -25.72 14.13
N THR A 391 -23.05 -27.00 14.49
CA THR A 391 -21.93 -27.73 15.13
C THR A 391 -20.71 -27.82 14.20
N ALA A 392 -20.91 -28.14 12.92
CA ALA A 392 -19.83 -28.17 11.93
C ALA A 392 -19.18 -26.80 11.74
N HIS A 393 -19.99 -25.73 11.69
CA HIS A 393 -19.48 -24.36 11.61
C HIS A 393 -18.66 -23.95 12.84
N LEU A 394 -19.07 -24.37 14.04
CA LEU A 394 -18.33 -24.13 15.28
C LEU A 394 -16.97 -24.85 15.28
N ILE A 395 -16.93 -26.10 14.80
CA ILE A 395 -15.67 -26.85 14.65
C ILE A 395 -14.73 -26.13 13.69
N VAL A 396 -15.23 -25.70 12.53
CA VAL A 396 -14.42 -24.98 11.52
C VAL A 396 -13.90 -23.65 12.08
N ALA A 397 -14.73 -22.90 12.80
CA ALA A 397 -14.32 -21.65 13.44
C ALA A 397 -13.26 -21.89 14.53
N ALA A 398 -13.46 -22.90 15.39
CA ALA A 398 -12.51 -23.25 16.45
C ALA A 398 -11.17 -23.73 15.88
N ALA A 399 -11.18 -24.57 14.84
CA ALA A 399 -9.98 -25.03 14.15
C ALA A 399 -9.22 -23.87 13.48
N SER A 400 -9.95 -22.95 12.83
CA SER A 400 -9.35 -21.76 12.21
C SER A 400 -8.66 -20.88 13.24
N GLN A 401 -9.31 -20.66 14.39
CA GLN A 401 -8.75 -19.87 15.49
C GLN A 401 -7.55 -20.58 16.13
N LEU A 402 -7.60 -21.91 16.28
CA LEU A 402 -6.50 -22.71 16.81
C LEU A 402 -5.26 -22.59 15.90
N ILE A 403 -5.44 -22.76 14.58
CA ILE A 403 -4.39 -22.60 13.57
C ILE A 403 -3.81 -21.18 13.63
N ALA A 404 -4.66 -20.15 13.65
CA ALA A 404 -4.22 -18.76 13.72
C ALA A 404 -3.44 -18.43 15.00
N THR A 405 -3.70 -19.16 16.09
CA THR A 405 -3.03 -18.95 17.39
C THR A 405 -1.68 -19.70 17.48
N VAL A 406 -1.55 -20.84 16.80
CA VAL A 406 -0.36 -21.71 16.86
C VAL A 406 0.63 -21.41 15.73
N CYS A 407 0.17 -21.00 14.55
CA CYS A 407 1.03 -20.68 13.42
C CYS A 407 1.73 -19.33 13.59
N SER A 408 2.96 -19.22 13.06
CA SER A 408 3.64 -17.93 12.98
C SER A 408 2.85 -16.97 12.08
N SER A 409 2.90 -15.67 12.36
CA SER A 409 2.15 -14.67 11.57
C SER A 409 2.48 -14.73 10.07
N MET A 410 3.68 -15.21 9.70
CA MET A 410 4.09 -15.38 8.32
C MET A 410 3.43 -16.59 7.62
N GLU A 411 3.28 -17.71 8.32
CA GLU A 411 2.60 -18.92 7.79
C GLU A 411 1.10 -18.69 7.61
N THR A 412 0.47 -18.00 8.56
CA THR A 412 -0.96 -17.64 8.47
C THR A 412 -1.23 -16.77 7.24
N ILE A 413 -0.39 -15.78 6.97
CA ILE A 413 -0.52 -14.91 5.78
C ILE A 413 -0.35 -15.72 4.48
N GLN A 414 0.61 -16.66 4.44
CA GLN A 414 0.84 -17.51 3.27
C GLN A 414 -0.35 -18.45 2.99
N ALA A 415 -0.92 -19.06 4.03
CA ALA A 415 -2.07 -19.98 3.89
C ALA A 415 -3.35 -19.29 3.42
N TYR A 416 -3.67 -18.10 3.96
CA TYR A 416 -4.85 -17.33 3.55
C TYR A 416 -4.74 -16.74 2.13
N THR A 417 -3.52 -16.48 1.66
CA THR A 417 -3.31 -15.98 0.29
C THR A 417 -3.61 -17.05 -0.77
N ALA A 418 -3.42 -18.33 -0.44
CA ALA A 418 -3.71 -19.46 -1.33
C ALA A 418 -5.22 -19.80 -1.42
N SER A 419 -5.99 -19.58 -0.35
CA SER A 419 -7.43 -19.93 -0.30
C SER A 419 -8.36 -18.91 -0.97
N MET A 420 -7.90 -17.69 -1.23
CA MET A 420 -8.67 -16.68 -1.97
C MET A 420 -8.58 -16.80 -3.50
N HIS A 421 -7.94 -17.86 -4.03
CA HIS A 421 -7.85 -18.11 -5.47
C HIS A 421 -9.13 -18.82 -5.96
N VAL A 422 -10.09 -18.06 -6.50
CA VAL A 422 -11.29 -18.60 -7.17
C VAL A 422 -10.89 -19.23 -8.52
N PRO A 423 -11.10 -20.54 -8.76
CA PRO A 423 -10.81 -21.15 -10.06
C PRO A 423 -11.89 -20.75 -11.07
N ARG A 424 -11.51 -20.16 -12.21
CA ARG A 424 -12.39 -20.11 -13.38
C ARG A 424 -12.65 -21.53 -13.89
N ARG A 425 -13.90 -21.99 -13.87
CA ARG A 425 -14.31 -23.26 -14.50
C ARG A 425 -14.23 -23.16 -16.03
N SER A 426 -13.45 -24.08 -16.59
CA SER A 426 -13.59 -24.80 -17.87
C SER A 426 -13.84 -24.01 -19.17
N ALA A 427 -12.76 -23.82 -19.94
CA ALA A 427 -12.75 -24.13 -21.37
C ALA A 427 -11.38 -24.77 -21.72
N LEU A 428 -11.44 -25.90 -22.42
CA LEU A 428 -10.34 -26.78 -22.77
C LEU A 428 -9.22 -26.07 -23.55
N SER A 429 -7.98 -26.24 -23.07
CA SER A 429 -6.73 -26.36 -23.85
C SER A 429 -5.57 -26.16 -22.88
N SER A 430 -5.13 -27.25 -22.25
CA SER A 430 -4.03 -27.27 -21.30
C SER A 430 -2.71 -27.61 -22.00
N THR A 431 -1.86 -26.60 -22.18
CA THR A 431 -0.48 -26.72 -21.72
C THR A 431 -0.21 -25.52 -20.82
N ARG A 432 -0.34 -25.71 -19.50
CA ARG A 432 0.03 -24.71 -18.50
C ARG A 432 0.63 -25.39 -17.28
N THR A 433 1.90 -25.11 -17.03
CA THR A 433 2.56 -25.29 -15.74
C THR A 433 2.19 -24.14 -14.81
N SER A 434 1.89 -24.47 -13.56
CA SER A 434 1.60 -23.58 -12.43
C SER A 434 2.87 -22.99 -11.79
N PRO A 435 2.82 -21.79 -11.17
CA PRO A 435 3.79 -21.33 -10.16
C PRO A 435 3.22 -21.64 -8.74
N THR A 436 3.93 -21.82 -7.64
CA THR A 436 5.19 -21.27 -7.12
C THR A 436 5.87 -22.25 -6.15
N SER A 437 7.20 -22.28 -6.16
CA SER A 437 8.08 -22.65 -5.04
C SER A 437 9.30 -21.75 -5.23
N SER A 438 10.06 -21.44 -4.17
CA SER A 438 11.31 -20.68 -4.21
C SER A 438 12.38 -21.40 -5.06
N LYS A 439 12.13 -21.48 -6.36
CA LYS A 439 13.11 -21.89 -7.34
C LYS A 439 14.00 -20.69 -7.59
N MET A 440 15.28 -20.96 -7.78
CA MET A 440 16.13 -20.04 -8.50
C MET A 440 15.37 -19.51 -9.73
N PRO A 441 15.52 -18.21 -10.05
CA PRO A 441 14.83 -17.62 -11.21
C PRO A 441 15.03 -18.51 -12.43
N ASP A 442 13.97 -18.65 -13.25
CA ASP A 442 14.00 -19.48 -14.46
C ASP A 442 15.31 -19.18 -15.21
N PRO A 443 16.20 -20.16 -15.44
CA PRO A 443 17.46 -19.94 -16.15
C PRO A 443 17.26 -19.26 -17.50
N ARG A 444 16.09 -19.43 -18.13
CA ARG A 444 15.72 -18.74 -19.37
C ARG A 444 15.44 -17.25 -19.16
N LEU A 445 14.79 -16.90 -18.06
CA LEU A 445 14.59 -15.50 -17.68
C LEU A 445 15.94 -14.85 -17.36
N VAL A 446 16.80 -15.51 -16.56
CA VAL A 446 18.16 -15.02 -16.27
C VAL A 446 18.97 -14.84 -17.56
N ALA A 447 18.88 -15.79 -18.49
CA ALA A 447 19.53 -15.67 -19.80
C ALA A 447 18.97 -14.49 -20.60
N LEU A 448 17.65 -14.28 -20.60
CA LEU A 448 17.00 -13.16 -21.28
C LEU A 448 17.39 -11.81 -20.68
N LEU A 449 17.47 -11.71 -19.35
CA LEU A 449 17.94 -10.50 -18.66
C LEU A 449 19.41 -10.20 -18.95
N ARG A 450 20.23 -11.22 -19.21
CA ARG A 450 21.63 -11.04 -19.65
C ARG A 450 21.76 -10.64 -21.11
N LEU A 451 20.73 -10.88 -21.93
CA LEU A 451 20.72 -10.54 -23.36
C LEU A 451 20.32 -9.09 -23.62
N VAL A 452 19.46 -8.53 -22.76
CA VAL A 452 19.10 -7.09 -22.75
C VAL A 452 20.29 -6.28 -22.20
#